data_AF-A0A345ZZ37-F1
#
_entry.id   AF-A0A345ZZ37-F1
#
_cell.length_a   1.000
_cell.length_b   1.000
_cell.length_c   1.000
_cell.angle_alpha   90.00
_cell.angle_beta   90.00
_cell.angle_gamma   90.00
#
_symmetry.space_group_name_H-M   'P 1'
#
loop_
_entity.id
_entity.type
_entity.pdbx_description
1 polymer ?
#
loop_
_entity_poly.entity_id
_entity_poly.type
_entity_poly.pdbx_seq_one_letter_code
_entity_poly.pdbx_strand_id
1 'polypeptide(L)'
;MRIFLDECIDWRLLRDIVGHDVKTARQMGWATIKNGELLVLAARSFDVFVTVDRNLSFQNSIGALQIAVIVLRAKSNRLSDLRPLVPGLLVLLETARPGEVLEVAAPG
;
A
#
# COMPACT_ATOMS: atom_id res chain seq x y z
N MET A 1 -11.07 -2.35 6.72
CA MET A 1 -10.55 -1.01 6.30
C MET A 1 -10.58 -0.91 4.79
N ARG A 2 -10.53 0.30 4.25
CA ARG A 2 -10.37 0.59 2.82
C ARG A 2 -8.89 0.70 2.51
N ILE A 3 -8.40 -0.18 1.65
CA ILE A 3 -6.99 -0.26 1.27
C ILE A 3 -6.85 0.10 -0.19
N PHE A 4 -5.93 1.01 -0.48
CA PHE A 4 -5.49 1.30 -1.83
C PHE A 4 -4.22 0.52 -2.14
N LEU A 5 -4.24 -0.29 -3.20
CA LEU A 5 -3.11 -1.08 -3.67
C LEU A 5 -2.54 -0.44 -4.95
N ASP A 6 -1.27 -0.06 -4.88
CA ASP A 6 -0.51 0.52 -6.00
C ASP A 6 -0.51 -0.42 -7.22
N GLU A 7 -0.62 0.15 -8.43
CA GLU A 7 -0.56 -0.59 -9.69
C GLU A 7 0.77 -1.31 -9.94
N CYS A 8 1.85 -0.91 -9.24
CA CYS A 8 3.15 -1.58 -9.32
C CYS A 8 3.13 -2.99 -8.69
N ILE A 9 2.10 -3.29 -7.89
CA ILE A 9 1.91 -4.57 -7.21
C ILE A 9 1.09 -5.51 -8.11
N ASP A 10 1.47 -6.79 -8.17
CA ASP A 10 0.65 -7.79 -8.85
C ASP A 10 -0.74 -7.84 -8.20
N TRP A 11 -1.77 -7.47 -8.98
CA TRP A 11 -3.17 -7.43 -8.53
C TRP A 11 -3.65 -8.74 -7.92
N ARG A 12 -3.03 -9.89 -8.21
CA ARG A 12 -3.38 -11.16 -7.57
C ARG A 12 -3.18 -11.15 -6.06
N LEU A 13 -2.32 -10.26 -5.53
CA LEU A 13 -2.11 -10.06 -4.10
C LEU A 13 -3.39 -9.60 -3.38
N LEU A 14 -4.34 -8.97 -4.09
CA LEU A 14 -5.66 -8.61 -3.58
C LEU A 14 -6.38 -9.80 -2.93
N ARG A 15 -6.17 -11.01 -3.46
CA ARG A 15 -6.81 -12.24 -2.96
C ARG A 15 -6.28 -12.69 -1.60
N ASP A 16 -5.06 -12.26 -1.27
CA ASP A 16 -4.36 -12.65 -0.06
C ASP A 16 -4.61 -11.62 1.08
N ILE A 17 -5.13 -10.42 0.77
CA ILE A 17 -5.50 -9.37 1.75
C ILE A 17 -6.99 -9.52 2.12
N VAL A 18 -7.30 -10.53 2.92
CA VAL A 18 -8.68 -10.88 3.31
C VAL A 18 -9.22 -9.99 4.43
N GLY A 19 -10.53 -9.73 4.46
CA GLY A 19 -11.18 -8.95 5.54
C GLY A 19 -11.14 -7.42 5.34
N HIS A 20 -10.58 -6.94 4.24
CA HIS A 20 -10.48 -5.51 3.91
C HIS A 20 -11.11 -5.23 2.52
N ASP A 21 -11.60 -4.01 2.32
CA ASP A 21 -12.04 -3.56 0.99
C ASP A 21 -10.81 -3.01 0.25
N VAL A 22 -10.29 -3.78 -0.70
CA VAL A 22 -9.06 -3.42 -1.42
C VAL A 22 -9.39 -2.99 -2.84
N LYS A 23 -8.89 -1.81 -3.23
CA LYS A 23 -9.02 -1.26 -4.58
C LYS A 23 -7.65 -0.92 -5.15
N THR A 24 -7.52 -1.05 -6.46
CA THR A 24 -6.33 -0.63 -7.23
C THR A 24 -6.60 0.67 -7.97
N ALA A 25 -5.53 1.37 -8.40
CA ALA A 25 -5.64 2.51 -9.30
C ALA A 25 -6.50 2.17 -10.54
N ARG A 26 -6.32 0.97 -11.11
CA ARG A 26 -7.10 0.51 -12.26
C ARG A 26 -8.60 0.40 -11.97
N GLN A 27 -8.99 -0.15 -10.82
CA GLN A 27 -10.41 -0.27 -10.44
C GLN A 27 -11.05 1.09 -10.14
N MET A 28 -10.25 2.05 -9.67
CA MET A 28 -10.70 3.42 -9.42
C MET A 28 -10.69 4.31 -10.68
N GLY A 29 -10.16 3.82 -11.81
CA GLY A 29 -9.97 4.62 -13.02
C GLY A 29 -8.85 5.66 -12.91
N TRP A 30 -7.90 5.45 -12.00
CA TRP A 30 -6.80 6.38 -11.65
C TRP A 30 -5.46 6.03 -12.31
N ALA A 31 -5.44 5.12 -13.28
CA ALA A 31 -4.22 4.59 -13.88
C ALA A 31 -3.32 5.64 -14.58
N THR A 32 -3.81 6.84 -14.82
CA THR A 32 -3.06 7.95 -15.46
C THR A 32 -2.64 9.05 -14.48
N ILE A 33 -2.97 8.90 -13.18
CA ILE A 33 -2.67 9.89 -12.14
C ILE A 33 -1.23 9.67 -11.66
N LYS A 34 -0.48 10.76 -11.45
CA LYS A 34 0.91 10.68 -10.97
C LYS A 34 0.97 10.29 -9.50
N ASN A 35 2.00 9.58 -9.06
CA ASN A 35 2.14 9.05 -7.68
C ASN A 35 1.86 10.06 -6.56
N GLY A 36 2.36 11.30 -6.68
CA GLY A 36 2.13 12.34 -5.67
C GLY A 36 0.66 12.78 -5.56
N GLU A 37 -0.03 12.91 -6.70
CA GLU A 37 -1.47 13.21 -6.74
C GLU A 37 -2.30 12.00 -6.33
N LEU A 38 -1.84 10.79 -6.70
CA LEU A 38 -2.49 9.53 -6.37
C LEU A 38 -2.56 9.31 -4.86
N LEU A 39 -1.48 9.61 -4.14
CA LEU A 39 -1.45 9.50 -2.69
C LEU A 39 -2.42 10.49 -2.02
N VAL A 40 -2.45 11.75 -2.47
CA VAL A 40 -3.39 12.76 -1.96
C VAL A 40 -4.83 12.38 -2.25
N LEU A 41 -5.10 11.80 -3.42
CA LEU A 41 -6.43 11.33 -3.81
C LEU A 41 -6.85 10.10 -2.99
N ALA A 42 -5.94 9.14 -2.81
CA ALA A 42 -6.17 7.98 -1.97
C ALA A 42 -6.48 8.38 -0.54
N ALA A 43 -5.77 9.39 0.01
CA ALA A 43 -5.99 9.88 1.37
C ALA A 43 -7.39 10.44 1.66
N ARG A 44 -8.20 10.70 0.62
CA ARG A 44 -9.59 11.14 0.78
C ARG A 44 -10.57 9.98 1.01
N SER A 45 -10.23 8.78 0.55
CA SER A 45 -11.17 7.65 0.45
C SER A 45 -10.64 6.33 1.00
N PHE A 46 -9.36 6.25 1.33
CA PHE A 46 -8.70 5.05 1.81
C PHE A 46 -7.98 5.32 3.12
N ASP A 47 -7.93 4.29 3.95
CA ASP A 47 -7.33 4.36 5.28
C ASP A 47 -5.83 3.98 5.20
N VAL A 48 -5.47 3.11 4.24
CA VAL A 48 -4.09 2.65 4.01
C VAL A 48 -3.75 2.62 2.52
N PHE A 49 -2.55 3.06 2.17
CA PHE A 49 -1.91 2.95 0.85
C PHE A 49 -0.79 1.92 0.90
N VAL A 50 -0.86 0.86 0.10
CA VAL A 50 0.14 -0.21 0.05
C VAL A 50 0.92 -0.12 -1.25
N THR A 51 2.25 -0.03 -1.16
CA THR A 51 3.15 0.14 -2.31
C THR A 51 4.45 -0.65 -2.15
N VAL A 52 5.19 -0.80 -3.25
CA VAL A 52 6.59 -1.28 -3.27
C VAL A 52 7.58 -0.13 -3.51
N ASP A 53 7.08 1.09 -3.77
CA ASP A 53 7.90 2.27 -4.02
C ASP A 53 8.49 2.81 -2.72
N ARG A 54 9.80 2.62 -2.57
CA ARG A 54 10.57 3.11 -1.43
C ARG A 54 10.78 4.62 -1.46
N ASN A 55 10.62 5.28 -2.61
CA ASN A 55 10.76 6.73 -2.65
C ASN A 55 9.61 7.42 -1.92
N LEU A 56 8.44 6.77 -1.85
CA LEU A 56 7.30 7.28 -1.10
C LEU A 56 7.61 7.37 0.40
N SER A 57 8.28 6.37 0.99
CA SER A 57 8.56 6.38 2.43
C SER A 57 9.45 7.52 2.90
N PHE A 58 10.20 8.17 2.00
CA PHE A 58 11.04 9.32 2.32
C PHE A 58 10.33 10.68 2.12
N GLN A 59 9.06 10.71 1.72
CA GLN A 59 8.33 11.96 1.54
C GLN A 59 7.87 12.55 2.87
N ASN A 60 8.41 13.71 3.23
CA ASN A 60 8.02 14.50 4.43
C ASN A 60 6.53 14.88 4.47
N SER A 61 5.81 14.79 3.34
CA SER A 61 4.41 15.17 3.24
C SER A 61 3.44 14.12 3.81
N ILE A 62 3.88 12.87 4.04
CA ILE A 62 2.97 11.79 4.46
C ILE A 62 2.38 12.06 5.83
N GLY A 63 3.16 12.60 6.77
CA GLY A 63 2.70 12.90 8.13
C GLY A 63 1.52 13.89 8.21
N ALA A 64 1.27 14.66 7.14
CA ALA A 64 0.14 15.58 7.05
C ALA A 64 -1.12 14.95 6.42
N LEU A 65 -1.02 13.74 5.86
CA LEU A 65 -2.12 13.08 5.15
C LEU A 65 -2.94 12.20 6.10
N GLN A 66 -4.23 12.08 5.79
CA GLN A 66 -5.16 11.24 6.55
C GLN A 66 -5.15 9.77 6.07
N ILE A 67 -3.96 9.26 5.72
CA ILE A 67 -3.75 7.88 5.24
C ILE A 67 -2.44 7.33 5.79
N ALA A 68 -2.41 6.04 6.10
CA ALA A 68 -1.16 5.33 6.40
C ALA A 68 -0.52 4.82 5.11
N VAL A 69 0.82 4.78 5.05
CA VAL A 69 1.56 4.18 3.93
C VAL A 69 2.28 2.94 4.41
N ILE A 70 2.05 1.79 3.77
CA ILE A 70 2.79 0.56 4.04
C ILE A 70 3.63 0.19 2.81
N VAL A 71 4.94 0.09 2.99
CA VAL A 71 5.89 -0.28 1.94
C VAL A 71 6.26 -1.76 2.06
N LEU A 72 5.97 -2.52 1.01
CA LEU A 72 6.34 -3.92 0.85
C LEU A 72 7.78 -4.02 0.35
N ARG A 73 8.70 -4.43 1.24
CA ARG A 73 10.11 -4.68 0.91
C ARG A 73 10.31 -6.09 0.36
N ALA A 74 9.86 -6.30 -0.87
CA ALA A 74 10.12 -7.52 -1.62
C ALA A 74 11.43 -7.44 -2.43
N LYS A 75 11.95 -8.59 -2.84
CA LYS A 75 13.07 -8.69 -3.80
C LYS A 75 12.65 -8.28 -5.21
N SER A 76 11.39 -8.51 -5.58
CA SER A 76 10.80 -8.10 -6.85
C SER A 76 9.27 -7.91 -6.71
N ASN A 77 8.63 -7.32 -7.71
CA ASN A 77 7.17 -7.14 -7.75
C ASN A 77 6.42 -8.43 -8.14
N ARG A 78 7.11 -9.57 -8.24
CA ARG A 78 6.48 -10.86 -8.54
C ARG A 78 5.63 -11.29 -7.35
N LEU A 79 4.46 -11.85 -7.63
CA LEU A 79 3.56 -12.37 -6.60
C LEU A 79 4.25 -13.34 -5.62
N SER A 80 5.20 -14.16 -6.10
CA SER A 80 5.96 -15.10 -5.27
C SER A 80 6.83 -14.42 -4.21
N ASP A 81 7.34 -13.21 -4.48
CA ASP A 81 8.16 -12.45 -3.54
C ASP A 81 7.31 -11.55 -2.63
N LEU A 82 6.11 -11.18 -3.07
CA LEU A 82 5.16 -10.37 -2.31
C LEU A 82 4.34 -11.18 -1.30
N ARG A 83 3.93 -12.40 -1.67
CA ARG A 83 3.14 -13.29 -0.80
C ARG A 83 3.73 -13.55 0.58
N PRO A 84 5.04 -13.79 0.74
CA PRO A 84 5.65 -13.96 2.05
C PRO A 84 5.51 -12.74 2.98
N LEU A 85 5.23 -11.56 2.43
CA LEU A 85 5.03 -10.32 3.19
C LEU A 85 3.59 -10.17 3.71
N VAL A 86 2.64 -10.90 3.13
CA VAL A 86 1.20 -10.75 3.47
C VAL A 86 0.92 -10.94 4.95
N PRO A 87 1.49 -11.94 5.66
CA PRO A 87 1.24 -12.07 7.10
C PRO A 87 1.66 -10.83 7.89
N GLY A 88 2.84 -10.26 7.59
CA GLY A 88 3.31 -9.03 8.22
C GLY A 88 2.49 -7.81 7.81
N LEU A 89 2.06 -7.73 6.54
CA LEU A 89 1.15 -6.69 6.06
C LEU A 89 -0.16 -6.70 6.84
N LEU A 90 -0.79 -7.86 7.03
CA LEU A 90 -2.06 -7.99 7.77
C LEU A 90 -1.93 -7.50 9.22
N VAL A 91 -0.82 -7.85 9.90
CA VAL A 91 -0.55 -7.34 11.25
C VAL A 91 -0.42 -5.81 11.26
N LEU A 92 0.32 -5.23 10.31
CA LEU A 92 0.47 -3.78 10.24
C LEU A 92 -0.86 -3.08 9.92
N LEU A 93 -1.70 -3.68 9.09
CA LEU A 93 -3.03 -3.13 8.75
C LEU A 93 -3.93 -2.98 9.99
N GLU A 94 -3.78 -3.83 11.01
CA GLU A 94 -4.54 -3.72 12.26
C GLU A 94 -4.10 -2.55 13.14
N THR A 95 -2.84 -2.12 13.02
CA THR A 95 -2.24 -1.10 13.90
C THR A 95 -1.96 0.24 13.22
N ALA A 96 -1.98 0.27 11.88
CA ALA A 96 -1.59 1.43 11.07
C ALA A 96 -2.47 2.65 11.35
N ARG A 97 -1.82 3.81 11.54
CA ARG A 97 -2.50 5.09 11.78
C ARG A 97 -2.26 6.07 10.63
N PRO A 98 -3.21 6.98 10.39
CA PRO A 98 -3.01 8.06 9.42
C PRO A 98 -1.72 8.84 9.68
N GLY A 99 -0.99 9.15 8.60
CA GLY A 99 0.27 9.88 8.67
C GLY A 99 1.50 9.01 8.99
N GLU A 100 1.32 7.72 9.24
CA GLU A 100 2.43 6.80 9.46
C GLU A 100 2.97 6.22 8.15
N VAL A 101 4.28 5.93 8.18
CA VAL A 101 4.96 5.14 7.16
C VAL A 101 5.49 3.89 7.83
N LEU A 102 5.01 2.73 7.40
CA LEU A 102 5.40 1.42 7.92
C LEU A 102 6.05 0.61 6.79
N GLU A 103 6.94 -0.29 7.14
CA GLU A 103 7.59 -1.19 6.18
C GLU A 103 7.44 -2.64 6.63
N VAL A 104 7.20 -3.55 5.69
CA VAL A 104 7.23 -4.99 5.93
C VAL A 104 8.24 -5.64 4.99
N ALA A 105 9.15 -6.43 5.54
CA ALA A 105 10.14 -7.21 4.81
C ALA A 105 9.99 -8.70 5.10
N ALA A 106 10.46 -9.55 4.19
CA ALA A 106 10.41 -10.98 4.41
C ALA A 106 11.36 -11.35 5.55
N PRO A 107 11.01 -12.29 6.43
CA PRO A 107 11.96 -12.83 7.39
C PRO A 107 13.17 -13.40 6.61
N GLY A 108 14.36 -12.98 7.00
CA GLY A 108 15.63 -13.34 6.36
C GLY A 108 16.04 -14.78 6.59
#